data_AF-A0A2E4ADU4-F1
#
_entry.id   AF-A0A2E4ADU4-F1
#
_cell.length_a   1.000
_cell.length_b   1.000
_cell.length_c   1.000
_cell.angle_alpha   90.00
_cell.angle_beta   90.00
_cell.angle_gamma   90.00
#
_symmetry.space_group_name_H-M   'P 1'
#
loop_
_entity.id
_entity.type
_entity.pdbx_description
1 polymer ?
#
loop_
_entity_poly.entity_id
_entity_poly.type
_entity_poly.pdbx_seq_one_letter_code
_entity_poly.pdbx_strand_id
1 'polypeptide(L)'
;MAMSEQEQNDESTAFESAEPYEAPEVERLIQGLINVVDAARPVPLSSSSMVNKDEIISVLNDISIRLPDEIRAARWLLKQREDFLSRTQREGDELIDLARARAGQMVQKSEVVKAAEIQARRIVEDAQTEAQRLRLETEDFCDQRLASFEAILKKTQKVVADGRSKLQGDPLANLKEAHGSPEETEIEQGPELYDQDEIG
;
A
#
# COMPACT_ATOMS: atom_id res chain seq x y z
N MET A 1 11.19 52.45 11.25
CA MET A 1 11.35 51.05 10.81
C MET A 1 10.67 50.19 11.88
N ALA A 2 9.36 50.31 12.09
CA ALA A 2 8.26 49.77 11.27
C ALA A 2 8.35 48.25 11.11
N MET A 3 7.84 47.52 12.11
CA MET A 3 7.10 46.25 11.98
C MET A 3 6.21 46.10 13.23
N SER A 4 5.21 46.97 13.29
CA SER A 4 3.92 46.69 13.92
C SER A 4 3.12 45.82 12.95
N GLU A 5 2.39 44.84 13.49
CA GLU A 5 1.31 44.03 12.89
C GLU A 5 1.56 42.52 13.08
N GLN A 6 0.93 41.99 14.11
CA GLN A 6 0.08 40.80 14.00
C GLN A 6 -0.74 40.73 15.29
N GLU A 7 -1.72 41.63 15.38
CA GLU A 7 -2.95 41.33 16.12
C GLU A 7 -3.56 40.10 15.42
N GLN A 8 -3.36 38.93 16.02
CA GLN A 8 -4.15 37.77 15.71
C GLN A 8 -5.59 38.13 16.07
N ASN A 9 -6.30 38.51 15.03
CA ASN A 9 -7.74 38.70 14.98
C ASN A 9 -8.35 37.34 15.33
N ASP A 10 -8.55 37.12 16.62
CA ASP A 10 -9.35 36.03 17.16
C ASP A 10 -10.79 36.38 16.78
N GLU A 11 -11.11 36.13 15.51
CA GLU A 11 -12.40 36.42 14.91
C GLU A 11 -13.40 35.52 15.63
N SER A 12 -14.05 36.13 16.61
CA SER A 12 -15.09 35.57 17.41
C SER A 12 -16.09 34.84 16.51
N THR A 13 -16.01 33.51 16.46
CA THR A 13 -17.18 32.67 16.21
C THR A 13 -18.04 32.72 17.47
N ALA A 14 -18.46 33.94 17.84
CA ALA A 14 -19.68 34.09 18.57
C ALA A 14 -20.74 33.47 17.66
N PHE A 15 -21.27 32.32 18.08
CA PHE A 15 -22.57 31.87 17.60
C PHE A 15 -23.48 33.08 17.75
N GLU A 16 -23.71 33.79 16.64
CA GLU A 16 -24.66 34.87 16.58
C GLU A 16 -25.96 34.25 17.09
N SER A 17 -26.38 34.69 18.28
CA SER A 17 -27.53 34.13 18.97
C SER A 17 -28.71 34.39 18.06
N ALA A 18 -29.07 33.36 17.27
CA ALA A 18 -30.19 33.41 16.36
C ALA A 18 -31.38 33.89 17.17
N GLU A 19 -31.94 35.04 16.78
CA GLU A 19 -33.13 35.58 17.42
C GLU A 19 -34.15 34.45 17.56
N PRO A 20 -34.72 34.25 18.77
CA PRO A 20 -35.66 33.17 18.98
C PRO A 20 -36.80 33.33 17.98
N TYR A 21 -37.03 32.29 17.18
CA TYR A 21 -38.17 32.21 16.27
C TYR A 21 -39.44 32.51 17.04
N GLU A 22 -40.04 33.68 16.79
CA GLU A 22 -41.37 34.01 17.32
C GLU A 22 -42.43 33.26 16.51
N ALA A 23 -43.44 32.73 17.19
CA ALA A 23 -44.52 31.98 16.56
C ALA A 23 -45.18 32.83 15.44
N PRO A 24 -45.55 32.21 14.30
CA PRO A 24 -46.06 32.94 13.14
C PRO A 24 -47.35 33.66 13.52
N GLU A 25 -47.34 34.98 13.35
CA GLU A 25 -48.42 35.85 13.75
C GLU A 25 -49.65 35.65 12.85
N VAL A 26 -49.41 35.32 11.58
CA VAL A 26 -50.45 35.02 10.60
C VAL A 26 -51.17 33.71 10.90
N GLU A 27 -50.48 32.70 11.44
CA GLU A 27 -51.13 31.45 11.85
C GLU A 27 -52.19 31.71 12.92
N ARG A 28 -51.86 32.55 13.92
CA ARG A 28 -52.81 32.96 14.97
C ARG A 28 -54.01 33.72 14.38
N LEU A 29 -53.80 34.60 13.41
CA LEU A 29 -54.88 35.35 12.75
C LEU A 29 -55.79 34.41 11.94
N ILE A 30 -55.22 33.45 11.21
CA ILE A 30 -55.97 32.43 10.47
C ILE A 30 -56.78 31.57 11.42
N GLN A 31 -56.19 31.08 12.51
CA GLN A 31 -56.89 30.26 13.49
C GLN A 31 -58.01 31.07 14.19
N GLY A 32 -57.76 32.34 14.48
CA GLY A 32 -58.77 33.26 15.00
C GLY A 32 -59.95 33.40 14.04
N LEU A 33 -59.69 33.60 12.75
CA LEU A 33 -60.73 33.69 11.73
C LEU A 33 -61.54 32.39 11.59
N ILE A 34 -60.88 31.24 11.61
CA ILE A 34 -61.53 29.93 11.60
C ILE A 34 -62.50 29.82 12.78
N ASN A 35 -62.07 30.20 13.98
CA ASN A 35 -62.91 30.13 15.18
C ASN A 35 -64.13 31.07 15.11
N VAL A 36 -63.97 32.28 14.54
CA VAL A 36 -65.09 33.23 14.33
C VAL A 36 -66.13 32.66 13.37
N VAL A 37 -65.69 31.99 12.30
CA VAL A 37 -66.58 31.36 11.33
C VAL A 37 -67.25 30.11 11.90
N ASP A 38 -66.53 29.31 12.69
CA ASP A 38 -67.08 28.09 13.33
C ASP A 38 -68.14 28.43 14.39
N ALA A 39 -67.96 29.53 15.13
CA ALA A 39 -68.92 30.02 16.12
C ALA A 39 -70.11 30.79 15.52
N ALA A 40 -70.19 30.93 14.19
CA ALA A 40 -71.21 31.73 13.51
C ALA A 40 -72.62 31.16 13.68
N ARG A 41 -73.64 32.03 13.81
CA ARG A 41 -75.02 31.61 14.03
C ARG A 41 -75.61 31.00 12.74
N PRO A 42 -76.14 29.75 12.76
CA PRO A 42 -76.75 29.16 11.57
C PRO A 42 -78.10 29.82 11.22
N VAL A 43 -78.41 29.89 9.92
CA VAL A 43 -79.69 30.40 9.41
C VAL A 43 -80.68 29.22 9.25
N PRO A 44 -81.92 29.30 9.78
CA PRO A 44 -82.89 28.20 9.70
C PRO A 44 -83.22 27.81 8.26
N LEU A 45 -83.37 26.50 8.00
CA LEU A 45 -83.71 25.93 6.69
C LEU A 45 -82.68 26.24 5.58
N SER A 46 -81.45 26.64 5.94
CA SER A 46 -80.35 26.93 5.04
C SER A 46 -79.05 26.30 5.53
N SER A 47 -78.10 26.07 4.62
CA SER A 47 -76.72 25.66 4.94
C SER A 47 -75.80 26.86 5.23
N SER A 48 -76.35 28.07 5.36
CA SER A 48 -75.58 29.31 5.56
C SER A 48 -75.53 29.73 7.02
N SER A 49 -74.43 30.39 7.42
CA SER A 49 -74.26 30.99 8.74
C SER A 49 -74.16 32.51 8.65
N MET A 50 -74.70 33.22 9.64
CA MET A 50 -74.64 34.68 9.78
C MET A 50 -73.35 35.06 10.49
N VAL A 51 -72.55 35.91 9.84
CA VAL A 51 -71.24 36.37 10.31
C VAL A 51 -71.15 37.90 10.28
N ASN A 52 -70.30 38.47 11.15
CA ASN A 52 -69.96 39.88 11.08
C ASN A 52 -68.95 40.12 9.95
N LYS A 53 -69.41 40.77 8.88
CA LYS A 53 -68.60 41.07 7.69
C LYS A 53 -67.38 41.94 8.03
N ASP A 54 -67.55 42.96 8.88
CA ASP A 54 -66.48 43.94 9.15
C ASP A 54 -65.34 43.31 9.94
N GLU A 55 -65.67 42.41 10.88
CA GLU A 55 -64.70 41.64 11.66
C GLU A 55 -63.87 40.70 10.78
N ILE A 56 -64.53 39.94 9.89
CA ILE A 56 -63.85 39.03 8.95
C ILE A 56 -62.94 39.80 7.99
N ILE A 57 -63.42 40.91 7.43
CA ILE A 57 -62.63 41.72 6.50
C ILE A 57 -61.41 42.34 7.20
N SER A 58 -61.55 42.77 8.46
CA SER A 58 -60.41 43.29 9.24
C SER A 58 -59.32 42.23 9.39
N VAL A 59 -59.67 41.02 9.83
CA VAL A 59 -58.70 39.94 10.03
C VAL A 59 -58.06 39.50 8.71
N LEU A 60 -58.84 39.43 7.62
CA LEU A 60 -58.30 39.11 6.28
C LEU A 60 -57.32 40.17 5.77
N ASN A 61 -57.58 41.46 6.04
CA ASN A 61 -56.64 42.53 5.68
C ASN A 61 -55.34 42.43 6.49
N ASP A 62 -55.45 42.15 7.79
CA ASP A 62 -54.26 41.96 8.64
C ASP A 62 -53.41 40.78 8.16
N ILE A 63 -54.04 39.65 7.81
CA ILE A 63 -53.36 38.50 7.19
C ILE A 63 -52.71 38.91 5.87
N SER A 64 -53.43 39.61 5.00
CA SER A 64 -52.92 40.01 3.69
C SER A 64 -51.71 40.95 3.77
N ILE A 65 -51.63 41.78 4.81
CA ILE A 65 -50.50 42.70 5.02
C ILE A 65 -49.29 41.95 5.57
N ARG A 66 -49.48 40.99 6.47
CA ARG A 66 -48.40 40.32 7.22
C ARG A 66 -47.85 39.06 6.55
N LEU A 67 -48.67 38.31 5.82
CA LEU A 67 -48.29 37.06 5.14
C LEU A 67 -47.07 37.22 4.21
N PRO A 68 -46.95 38.26 3.37
CA PRO A 68 -45.80 38.39 2.48
C PRO A 68 -44.47 38.48 3.23
N ASP A 69 -44.46 39.11 4.40
CA ASP A 69 -43.27 39.31 5.23
C ASP A 69 -42.85 37.99 5.89
N GLU A 70 -43.80 37.23 6.45
CA GLU A 70 -43.52 35.90 7.01
C GLU A 70 -43.00 34.91 5.95
N ILE A 71 -43.57 34.91 4.75
CA ILE A 71 -43.09 34.05 3.66
C ILE A 71 -41.67 34.45 3.23
N ARG A 72 -41.34 35.74 3.23
CA ARG A 72 -39.97 36.20 2.95
C ARG A 72 -39.00 35.76 4.06
N ALA A 73 -39.39 35.88 5.33
CA ALA A 73 -38.60 35.41 6.46
C ALA A 73 -38.36 33.89 6.40
N ALA A 74 -39.40 33.09 6.15
CA ALA A 74 -39.28 31.64 6.01
C ALA A 74 -38.36 31.25 4.86
N ARG A 75 -38.50 31.91 3.69
CA ARG A 75 -37.61 31.68 2.54
C ARG A 75 -36.17 32.06 2.84
N TRP A 76 -35.97 33.17 3.57
CA TRP A 76 -34.64 33.59 3.98
C TRP A 76 -34.01 32.57 4.93
N LEU A 77 -34.73 32.07 5.93
CA LEU A 77 -34.26 31.01 6.83
C LEU A 77 -33.90 29.72 6.09
N LEU A 78 -34.72 29.29 5.12
CA LEU A 78 -34.39 28.14 4.28
C LEU A 78 -33.11 28.35 3.48
N LYS A 79 -32.90 29.56 2.94
CA LYS A 79 -31.66 29.92 2.24
C LYS A 79 -30.47 29.92 3.20
N GLN A 80 -30.60 30.53 4.38
CA GLN A 80 -29.54 30.54 5.41
C GLN A 80 -29.14 29.13 5.82
N ARG A 81 -30.12 28.24 6.01
CA ARG A 81 -29.87 26.83 6.31
C ARG A 81 -29.08 26.15 5.20
N GLU A 82 -29.44 26.37 3.94
CA GLU A 82 -28.73 25.78 2.80
C GLU A 82 -27.29 26.31 2.71
N ASP A 83 -27.11 27.62 2.86
CA ASP A 83 -25.79 28.26 2.87
C ASP A 83 -24.93 27.72 4.02
N PHE A 84 -25.51 27.55 5.22
CA PHE A 84 -24.85 26.95 6.38
C PHE A 84 -24.43 25.50 6.12
N LEU A 85 -25.35 24.65 5.63
CA LEU A 85 -25.05 23.25 5.33
C LEU A 85 -23.94 23.13 4.28
N SER A 86 -23.98 23.95 3.23
CA SER A 86 -22.93 23.97 2.20
C SER A 86 -21.57 24.36 2.78
N ARG A 87 -21.52 25.37 3.66
CA ARG A 87 -20.28 25.78 4.35
C ARG A 87 -19.77 24.68 5.27
N THR A 88 -20.61 24.14 6.14
CA THR A 88 -20.25 23.07 7.07
C THR A 88 -19.78 21.82 6.34
N GLN A 89 -20.40 21.46 5.22
CA GLN A 89 -19.96 20.31 4.43
C GLN A 89 -18.56 20.54 3.85
N ARG A 90 -18.30 21.73 3.30
CA ARG A 90 -16.97 22.09 2.79
C ARG A 90 -15.91 22.07 3.90
N GLU A 91 -16.19 22.67 5.05
CA GLU A 91 -15.29 22.65 6.20
C GLU A 91 -15.02 21.23 6.70
N GLY A 92 -16.05 20.37 6.71
CA GLY A 92 -15.93 18.96 7.04
C GLY A 92 -15.01 18.19 6.08
N ASP A 93 -15.16 18.42 4.78
CA ASP A 93 -14.30 17.80 3.76
C ASP A 93 -12.85 18.26 3.90
N GLU A 94 -12.61 19.56 4.09
CA GLU A 94 -11.27 20.13 4.33
C GLU A 94 -10.62 19.56 5.60
N LEU A 95 -11.39 19.37 6.67
CA LEU A 95 -10.91 18.76 7.92
C LEU A 95 -10.52 17.28 7.74
N ILE A 96 -11.32 16.51 6.99
CA ILE A 96 -11.04 15.10 6.71
C ILE A 96 -9.76 14.97 5.89
N ASP A 97 -9.57 15.81 4.87
CA ASP A 97 -8.37 15.79 4.04
C ASP A 97 -7.11 16.15 4.86
N LEU A 98 -7.19 17.17 5.71
CA LEU A 98 -6.11 17.52 6.63
C LEU A 98 -5.78 16.37 7.59
N ALA A 99 -6.79 15.71 8.16
CA ALA A 99 -6.62 14.58 9.06
C ALA A 99 -5.93 13.40 8.36
N ARG A 100 -6.34 13.07 7.13
CA ARG A 100 -5.73 12.01 6.30
C ARG A 100 -4.27 12.32 5.98
N ALA A 101 -3.97 13.55 5.56
CA ALA A 101 -2.60 13.98 5.27
C ALA A 101 -1.70 13.84 6.51
N ARG A 102 -2.19 14.28 7.68
CA ARG A 102 -1.47 14.15 8.95
C ARG A 102 -1.27 12.69 9.36
N ALA A 103 -2.29 11.84 9.21
CA ALA A 103 -2.18 10.41 9.47
C ALA A 103 -1.11 9.74 8.60
N GLY A 104 -1.09 10.05 7.29
CA GLY A 104 -0.06 9.56 6.38
C GLY A 104 1.35 9.98 6.80
N GLN A 105 1.53 11.24 7.20
CA GLN A 105 2.82 11.72 7.72
C GLN A 105 3.23 11.03 9.03
N MET A 106 2.30 10.77 9.95
CA MET A 106 2.60 10.06 11.19
C MET A 106 3.02 8.61 10.94
N VAL A 107 2.36 7.92 10.00
CA VAL A 107 2.75 6.56 9.61
C VAL A 107 4.14 6.54 8.99
N GLN A 108 4.44 7.44 8.05
CA GLN A 108 5.77 7.52 7.43
C GLN A 108 6.87 7.87 8.45
N LYS A 109 6.57 8.75 9.40
CA LYS A 109 7.51 9.12 10.47
C LYS A 109 7.65 8.05 11.55
N SER A 110 6.75 7.07 11.60
CA SER A 110 6.78 5.99 12.57
C SER A 110 8.12 5.27 12.50
N GLU A 111 8.72 5.08 13.66
CA GLU A 111 9.97 4.33 13.81
C GLU A 111 9.84 2.92 13.27
N VAL A 112 8.62 2.36 13.26
CA VAL A 112 8.33 1.04 12.67
C VAL A 112 8.58 1.03 11.17
N VAL A 113 8.17 2.06 10.43
CA VAL A 113 8.41 2.14 8.97
C VAL A 113 9.90 2.31 8.69
N LYS A 114 10.59 3.18 9.43
CA LYS A 114 12.04 3.35 9.30
C LYS A 114 12.81 2.06 9.61
N ALA A 115 12.45 1.37 10.70
CA ALA A 115 13.05 0.10 11.06
C ALA A 115 12.79 -0.97 10.00
N ALA A 116 11.57 -1.02 9.45
CA ALA A 116 11.23 -1.93 8.35
C ALA A 116 12.04 -1.63 7.07
N GLU A 117 12.23 -0.36 6.71
CA GLU A 117 13.06 0.04 5.56
C GLU A 117 14.55 -0.30 5.73
N ILE A 118 15.09 -0.11 6.94
CA ILE A 118 16.47 -0.49 7.26
C ILE A 118 16.62 -2.01 7.15
N GLN A 119 15.68 -2.77 7.74
CA GLN A 119 15.72 -4.22 7.68
C GLN A 119 15.55 -4.75 6.25
N ALA A 120 14.67 -4.14 5.45
CA ALA A 120 14.49 -4.50 4.05
C ALA A 120 15.78 -4.28 3.25
N ARG A 121 16.46 -3.15 3.44
CA ARG A 121 17.77 -2.89 2.81
C ARG A 121 18.80 -3.94 3.21
N ARG A 122 18.89 -4.26 4.50
CA ARG A 122 19.81 -5.28 5.01
C ARG A 122 19.55 -6.64 4.38
N ILE A 123 18.29 -7.06 4.27
CA ILE A 123 17.92 -8.32 3.62
C ILE A 123 18.36 -8.35 2.14
N VAL A 124 18.20 -7.24 1.42
CA VAL A 124 18.61 -7.14 0.01
C VAL A 124 20.13 -7.20 -0.13
N GLU A 125 20.87 -6.48 0.73
CA GLU A 125 22.34 -6.51 0.75
C GLU A 125 22.88 -7.89 1.10
N ASP A 126 22.30 -8.54 2.11
CA ASP A 126 22.64 -9.92 2.51
C ASP A 126 22.37 -10.90 1.35
N ALA A 127 21.21 -10.78 0.70
CA ALA A 127 20.84 -11.63 -0.43
C ALA A 127 21.76 -11.43 -1.65
N GLN A 128 22.18 -10.19 -1.93
CA GLN A 128 23.12 -9.89 -3.01
C GLN A 128 24.51 -10.46 -2.72
N THR A 129 24.99 -10.28 -1.48
CA THR A 129 26.28 -10.81 -1.04
C THR A 129 26.30 -12.34 -1.13
N GLU A 130 25.23 -12.97 -0.65
CA GLU A 130 25.09 -14.43 -0.70
C GLU A 130 24.98 -14.96 -2.13
N ALA A 131 24.23 -14.28 -3.00
CA ALA A 131 24.15 -14.64 -4.41
C ALA A 131 25.52 -14.54 -5.11
N GLN A 132 26.32 -13.52 -4.77
CA GLN A 132 27.68 -13.38 -5.31
C GLN A 132 28.61 -14.48 -4.78
N ARG A 133 28.54 -14.80 -3.49
CA ARG A 133 29.29 -15.90 -2.89
C ARG A 133 28.96 -17.23 -3.57
N LEU A 134 27.67 -17.54 -3.70
CA LEU A 134 27.21 -18.78 -4.33
C LEU A 134 27.66 -18.89 -5.79
N ARG A 135 27.67 -17.79 -6.53
CA ARG A 135 28.19 -17.76 -7.91
C ARG A 135 29.67 -18.14 -7.96
N LEU A 136 30.49 -17.52 -7.11
CA LEU A 136 31.93 -17.82 -7.05
C LEU A 136 32.18 -19.28 -6.65
N GLU A 137 31.48 -19.77 -5.63
CA GLU A 137 31.57 -21.19 -5.22
C GLU A 137 31.16 -22.15 -6.35
N THR A 138 30.17 -21.76 -7.16
CA THR A 138 29.72 -22.55 -8.32
C THR A 138 30.77 -22.53 -9.44
N GLU A 139 31.37 -21.37 -9.72
CA GLU A 139 32.44 -21.21 -10.71
C GLU A 139 33.65 -22.08 -10.32
N ASP A 140 34.10 -22.01 -9.06
CA ASP A 140 35.19 -22.84 -8.52
C ASP A 140 34.88 -24.34 -8.61
N PHE A 141 33.66 -24.74 -8.27
CA PHE A 141 33.22 -26.13 -8.38
C PHE A 141 33.23 -26.63 -9.84
N CYS A 142 32.74 -25.81 -10.77
CA CYS A 142 32.76 -26.12 -12.20
C CYS A 142 34.20 -26.32 -12.69
N ASP A 143 35.12 -25.42 -12.34
CA ASP A 143 36.53 -25.52 -12.72
C ASP A 143 37.19 -26.79 -12.17
N GLN A 144 36.94 -27.13 -10.91
CA GLN A 144 37.47 -28.35 -10.30
C GLN A 144 36.96 -29.63 -11.00
N ARG A 145 35.68 -29.64 -11.41
CA ARG A 145 35.09 -30.75 -12.16
C ARG A 145 35.67 -30.84 -13.57
N LEU A 146 35.85 -29.72 -14.26
CA LEU A 146 36.47 -29.67 -15.59
C LEU A 146 37.92 -30.16 -15.55
N ALA A 147 38.72 -29.71 -14.57
CA ALA A 147 40.09 -30.18 -14.39
C ALA A 147 40.15 -31.70 -14.14
N SER A 148 39.21 -32.23 -13.34
CA SER A 148 39.10 -33.68 -13.11
C SER A 148 38.77 -34.44 -14.39
N PHE A 149 37.85 -33.93 -15.21
CA PHE A 149 37.55 -34.53 -16.52
C PHE A 149 38.73 -34.47 -17.47
N GLU A 150 39.47 -33.37 -17.51
CA GLU A 150 40.68 -33.23 -18.31
C GLU A 150 41.72 -34.31 -17.94
N ALA A 151 41.97 -34.52 -16.65
CA ALA A 151 42.90 -35.54 -16.18
C ALA A 151 42.48 -36.96 -16.59
N ILE A 152 41.18 -37.28 -16.48
CA ILE A 152 40.62 -38.58 -16.90
C ILE A 152 40.78 -38.75 -18.41
N LEU A 153 40.43 -37.74 -19.21
CA LEU A 153 40.55 -37.79 -20.67
C LEU A 153 42.00 -37.96 -21.12
N LYS A 154 42.96 -37.26 -20.51
CA LYS A 154 44.40 -37.48 -20.76
C LYS A 154 44.83 -38.91 -20.48
N LYS A 155 44.37 -39.49 -19.36
CA LYS A 155 44.65 -40.90 -19.01
C LYS A 155 44.06 -41.85 -20.04
N THR A 156 42.80 -41.64 -20.45
CA THR A 156 42.15 -42.44 -21.48
C THR A 156 42.87 -42.32 -22.83
N GLN A 157 43.27 -41.12 -23.23
CA GLN A 157 44.03 -40.88 -24.45
C GLN A 157 45.37 -41.63 -24.44
N LYS A 158 46.08 -41.62 -23.30
CA LYS A 158 47.31 -42.39 -23.11
C LYS A 158 47.07 -43.90 -23.27
N VAL A 159 46.03 -44.43 -22.63
CA VAL A 159 45.65 -45.85 -22.75
C VAL A 159 45.34 -46.23 -24.21
N VAL A 160 44.64 -45.36 -24.95
CA VAL A 160 44.36 -45.58 -26.38
C VAL A 160 45.64 -45.53 -27.22
N ALA A 161 46.54 -44.58 -26.97
CA ALA A 161 47.82 -44.47 -27.67
C ALA A 161 48.70 -45.70 -27.44
N ASP A 162 48.80 -46.16 -26.19
CA ASP A 162 49.52 -47.38 -25.81
C ASP A 162 48.90 -48.63 -26.48
N GLY A 163 47.56 -48.73 -26.49
CA GLY A 163 46.83 -49.79 -27.17
C GLY A 163 47.08 -49.81 -28.69
N ARG A 164 47.12 -48.63 -29.33
CA ARG A 164 47.46 -48.50 -30.76
C ARG A 164 48.91 -48.92 -31.04
N SER A 165 49.87 -48.47 -30.24
CA SER A 165 51.29 -48.82 -30.41
C SER A 165 51.50 -50.34 -30.34
N LYS A 166 50.86 -51.01 -29.37
CA LYS A 166 50.88 -52.47 -29.26
C LYS A 166 50.29 -53.20 -30.47
N LEU A 167 49.16 -52.72 -31.00
CA LEU A 167 48.53 -53.31 -32.18
C LEU A 167 49.27 -53.02 -33.48
N GLN A 168 49.94 -51.87 -33.56
CA GLN A 168 50.70 -51.47 -34.73
C GLN A 168 51.99 -52.30 -34.90
N GLY A 169 52.42 -53.00 -33.84
CA GLY A 169 53.44 -54.04 -33.85
C GLY A 169 54.74 -53.60 -34.50
N ASP A 170 55.77 -53.29 -33.72
CA ASP A 170 57.09 -52.96 -34.27
C ASP A 170 57.54 -54.08 -35.25
N PRO A 171 57.62 -53.82 -36.56
CA PRO A 171 58.03 -54.83 -37.53
C PRO A 171 59.44 -55.35 -37.25
N LEU A 172 60.25 -54.61 -36.47
CA LEU A 172 61.61 -54.99 -36.09
C LEU A 172 61.68 -55.87 -34.83
N ALA A 173 60.68 -55.84 -33.95
CA ALA A 173 60.67 -56.68 -32.75
C ALA A 173 60.49 -58.17 -33.10
N ASN A 174 59.62 -58.47 -34.06
CA ASN A 174 59.40 -59.83 -34.56
C ASN A 174 60.60 -60.39 -35.36
N LEU A 175 61.53 -59.53 -35.82
CA LEU A 175 62.76 -59.99 -36.47
C LEU A 175 63.87 -60.38 -35.48
N LYS A 176 63.87 -59.83 -34.26
CA LYS A 176 64.86 -60.19 -33.22
C LYS A 176 64.59 -61.56 -32.61
N GLU A 177 63.33 -61.97 -32.50
CA GLU A 177 62.95 -63.28 -31.97
C GLU A 177 63.23 -64.44 -32.94
N ALA A 178 63.41 -64.16 -34.25
CA ALA A 178 63.69 -65.18 -35.25
C ALA A 178 65.17 -65.64 -35.34
N HIS A 179 66.12 -64.98 -34.65
CA HIS A 179 67.56 -65.23 -34.81
C HIS A 179 68.40 -65.39 -33.51
N GLY A 180 67.79 -65.70 -32.36
CA GLY A 180 68.53 -66.02 -31.13
C GLY A 180 68.78 -67.53 -30.95
N SER A 181 69.98 -68.01 -31.26
CA SER A 181 70.45 -69.35 -30.87
C SER A 181 70.73 -69.42 -29.35
N PRO A 182 70.59 -70.61 -28.72
CA PRO A 182 70.75 -70.80 -27.27
C PRO A 182 72.17 -71.18 -26.88
N GLU A 183 72.69 -70.62 -25.78
CA GLU A 183 73.80 -71.08 -24.92
C GLU A 183 74.09 -69.92 -23.93
N GLU A 184 74.40 -70.08 -22.64
CA GLU A 184 74.64 -71.23 -21.79
C GLU A 184 74.53 -70.73 -20.34
N THR A 185 74.22 -71.65 -19.43
CA THR A 185 74.02 -71.43 -17.99
C THR A 185 75.36 -71.22 -17.28
N GLU A 186 75.49 -70.16 -16.49
CA GLU A 186 76.43 -70.15 -15.35
C GLU A 186 75.71 -69.72 -14.08
N ILE A 187 75.71 -70.64 -13.12
CA ILE A 187 75.25 -70.49 -11.75
C ILE A 187 76.45 -70.04 -10.94
N GLU A 188 76.35 -68.94 -10.20
CA GLU A 188 77.22 -68.72 -9.04
C GLU A 188 76.38 -68.29 -7.84
N GLN A 189 76.54 -69.05 -6.75
CA GLN A 189 75.85 -68.95 -5.48
C GLN A 189 76.56 -67.96 -4.54
N GLY A 190 75.81 -67.24 -3.71
CA GLY A 190 76.33 -66.64 -2.48
C GLY A 190 75.39 -65.60 -1.86
N PRO A 191 75.29 -65.49 -0.52
CA PRO A 191 73.99 -65.63 0.14
C PRO A 191 73.56 -64.45 1.04
N GLU A 192 72.38 -64.64 1.64
CA GLU A 192 71.87 -64.06 2.89
C GLU A 192 71.29 -62.63 2.85
N LEU A 193 69.97 -62.49 3.06
CA LEU A 193 69.31 -62.37 4.37
C LEU A 193 69.35 -60.92 4.87
N TYR A 194 68.22 -60.21 4.86
CA TYR A 194 67.56 -59.81 6.10
C TYR A 194 66.15 -59.29 5.83
N ASP A 195 65.28 -59.82 6.67
CA ASP A 195 63.93 -59.42 7.00
C ASP A 195 63.94 -58.05 7.71
N GLN A 196 62.95 -57.19 7.44
CA GLN A 196 62.50 -56.20 8.43
C GLN A 196 61.15 -55.60 8.06
N ASP A 197 60.15 -56.12 8.75
CA ASP A 197 58.87 -55.48 9.07
C ASP A 197 59.03 -54.12 9.78
N GLU A 198 57.94 -53.34 9.72
CA GLU A 198 57.57 -52.17 10.55
C GLU A 198 58.47 -50.93 10.36
N ILE A 199 57.99 -49.68 10.24
CA ILE A 199 57.11 -48.89 11.11
C ILE A 199 56.84 -47.55 10.39
N GLY A 200 55.65 -46.96 10.59
CA GLY A 200 55.38 -45.56 10.22
C GLY A 200 53.91 -45.23 10.02
#